data_AF-A0A7L4Z9H5-F1
#
_entry.id   AF-A0A7L4Z9H5-F1
#
_cell.length_a   1.000
_cell.length_b   1.000
_cell.length_c   1.000
_cell.angle_alpha   90.00
_cell.angle_beta   90.00
_cell.angle_gamma   90.00
#
_symmetry.space_group_name_H-M   'P 1'
#
loop_
_entity.id
_entity.type
_entity.pdbx_description
1 polymer ?
#
loop_
_entity_poly.entity_id
_entity_poly.type
_entity_poly.pdbx_seq_one_letter_code
_entity_poly.pdbx_strand_id
1 'polypeptide(L)'
;MRRSPRALRLLLAGLLSAAGFTAAVPPAHAAGEQVTAWLTTTDDSAGRHVVRGLQAQAPFAFQSGSGGGGTNITVDENTRYQTFTGAGASFTDTAAWLLNSSGALSQATRDATMRKLFSPTDGIGLSFLRNPMGASDLARYGYTYDDVPSGQTDPGLSKFSIAHDLADVAPLTRQALQLNPSLTVMASPWTAPAWMKDSGSLNGGWLKAEDYGAYASYFVKYLQAYRDQGIDVSYVTPQNEPTCCSGYPSMSWNASGLAYFLKNDLLPQLQSAGLSTKVLAHDWNWDSYDSYAAQSVDDPAIRDHPNFGGIAWHGYGGDVSEQSTIHAKYPSLDAFGTEHSGGTWIADQQHEDMSNIIDYTRNWAKSVTKWSLAVDQNMGPHNGGCGTCTGLVTVHDGDSGSGSVDYTVEYYDMGQLTKFVRPGAQRIASTASTTVPNVAWRNPDGSKALIAYNGSSAARSVTIDWGAQHATYSLPGKTSATFTWSGTQSGGGATGGALVGLAGKCLDVAGASSADGTAVQLYDCNASAAQQWTVQPDGSVRALGKCLDVTSGSTADGAKVQLYDCNGTGAQQWSYNASTHDVVNLAANKCLDVTGNSSANGARAQIWTCTGAANQKWQLR
;
A
#
# COMPACT_ATOMS: atom_id res chain seq x y z
N MET A 1 85.21 -39.97 10.15
CA MET A 1 86.05 -39.97 8.92
C MET A 1 85.33 -39.16 7.86
N ARG A 2 85.83 -37.96 7.49
CA ARG A 2 86.37 -37.63 6.14
C ARG A 2 85.36 -38.01 5.02
N ARG A 3 84.74 -37.11 4.25
CA ARG A 3 85.18 -35.88 3.56
C ARG A 3 83.96 -35.04 3.10
N SER A 4 84.10 -33.72 3.11
CA SER A 4 83.43 -32.75 2.20
C SER A 4 84.41 -32.50 1.00
N PRO A 5 84.12 -31.78 -0.13
CA PRO A 5 83.11 -30.72 -0.30
C PRO A 5 82.54 -30.44 -1.74
N ARG A 6 81.75 -29.33 -1.85
CA ARG A 6 81.44 -28.47 -3.02
C ARG A 6 80.52 -29.07 -4.11
N ALA A 7 79.62 -28.35 -4.78
CA ALA A 7 79.04 -27.01 -4.73
C ALA A 7 77.93 -26.99 -5.81
N LEU A 8 76.82 -26.26 -5.63
CA LEU A 8 76.36 -25.20 -6.55
C LEU A 8 74.99 -24.65 -6.08
N ARG A 9 74.93 -23.34 -5.90
CA ARG A 9 73.69 -22.58 -5.76
C ARG A 9 73.07 -22.36 -7.14
N LEU A 10 71.78 -22.60 -7.29
CA LEU A 10 70.92 -21.84 -8.20
C LEU A 10 69.50 -21.82 -7.63
N LEU A 11 69.12 -20.65 -7.12
CA LEU A 11 67.75 -20.26 -6.86
C LEU A 11 67.12 -19.87 -8.20
N LEU A 12 66.09 -20.59 -8.63
CA LEU A 12 65.12 -20.07 -9.60
C LEU A 12 63.75 -20.07 -8.93
N ALA A 13 63.27 -18.89 -8.58
CA ALA A 13 61.89 -18.63 -8.23
C ALA A 13 61.07 -18.61 -9.53
N GLY A 14 60.27 -19.65 -9.76
CA GLY A 14 59.23 -19.65 -10.79
C GLY A 14 57.90 -19.23 -10.18
N LEU A 15 57.53 -17.97 -10.38
CA LEU A 15 56.16 -17.49 -10.18
C LEU A 15 55.27 -18.05 -11.30
N LEU A 16 54.36 -18.96 -10.95
CA LEU A 16 53.17 -19.24 -11.78
C LEU A 16 51.98 -18.51 -11.16
N SER A 17 51.73 -17.30 -11.64
CA SER A 17 50.46 -16.59 -11.44
C SER A 17 49.42 -17.21 -12.39
N ALA A 18 48.63 -18.15 -11.88
CA ALA A 18 47.39 -18.54 -12.56
C ALA A 18 46.37 -17.42 -12.37
N ALA A 19 46.20 -16.58 -13.40
CA ALA A 19 45.09 -15.65 -13.48
C ALA A 19 43.79 -16.46 -13.64
N GLY A 20 43.07 -16.65 -12.54
CA GLY A 20 41.70 -17.12 -12.56
C GLY A 20 40.81 -16.05 -13.17
N PHE A 21 40.49 -16.18 -14.45
CA PHE A 21 39.34 -15.49 -15.05
C PHE A 21 38.08 -16.09 -14.43
N THR A 22 37.60 -15.53 -13.33
CA THR A 22 36.17 -15.64 -13.00
C THR A 22 35.44 -14.70 -13.94
N ALA A 23 35.12 -15.17 -15.14
CA ALA A 23 34.07 -14.54 -15.92
C ALA A 23 32.80 -14.63 -15.06
N ALA A 24 32.41 -13.51 -14.44
CA ALA A 24 31.08 -13.36 -13.90
C ALA A 24 30.13 -13.46 -15.10
N VAL A 25 29.56 -14.65 -15.30
CA VAL A 25 28.48 -14.85 -16.25
C VAL A 25 27.34 -13.96 -15.74
N PRO A 26 26.87 -12.95 -16.49
CA PRO A 26 25.66 -12.21 -16.11
C PRO A 26 24.53 -13.23 -15.97
N PRO A 27 23.59 -13.07 -15.01
CA PRO A 27 22.46 -13.99 -14.92
C PRO A 27 21.76 -14.01 -16.27
N ALA A 28 21.73 -15.17 -16.91
CA ALA A 28 20.93 -15.35 -18.10
C ALA A 28 19.47 -15.15 -17.69
N HIS A 29 18.83 -14.08 -18.17
CA HIS A 29 17.39 -13.89 -18.05
C HIS A 29 16.70 -14.92 -18.95
N ALA A 30 16.54 -16.13 -18.44
CA ALA A 30 15.83 -17.19 -19.12
C ALA A 30 14.33 -17.04 -18.86
N ALA A 31 13.51 -17.05 -19.91
CA ALA A 31 12.11 -17.41 -19.74
C ALA A 31 11.99 -18.75 -19.02
N GLY A 32 11.12 -18.79 -18.01
CA GLY A 32 10.90 -19.97 -17.18
C GLY A 32 10.49 -19.66 -15.74
N GLU A 33 10.38 -18.38 -15.37
CA GLU A 33 9.84 -17.96 -14.08
C GLU A 33 8.47 -18.60 -13.85
N GLN A 34 8.32 -19.25 -12.69
CA GLN A 34 7.10 -19.96 -12.34
C GLN A 34 6.06 -18.97 -11.80
N VAL A 35 4.86 -19.06 -12.34
CA VAL A 35 3.65 -18.37 -11.92
C VAL A 35 2.77 -19.37 -11.19
N THR A 36 2.32 -19.01 -9.98
CA THR A 36 1.28 -19.76 -9.26
C THR A 36 0.01 -18.92 -9.22
N ALA A 37 -1.10 -19.50 -9.66
CA ALA A 37 -2.42 -18.92 -9.50
C ALA A 37 -3.07 -19.41 -8.21
N TRP A 38 -3.73 -18.51 -7.49
CA TRP A 38 -4.48 -18.79 -6.26
C TRP A 38 -5.92 -18.37 -6.46
N LEU A 39 -6.86 -19.31 -6.40
CA LEU A 39 -8.24 -19.08 -6.83
C LEU A 39 -9.24 -19.07 -5.68
N THR A 40 -10.12 -18.07 -5.70
CA THR A 40 -11.38 -18.06 -4.95
C THR A 40 -12.54 -18.10 -5.96
N THR A 41 -13.35 -19.16 -5.94
CA THR A 41 -14.46 -19.35 -6.89
C THR A 41 -15.77 -19.53 -6.13
N THR A 42 -16.82 -18.88 -6.63
CA THR A 42 -18.19 -19.07 -6.18
C THR A 42 -19.04 -19.73 -7.26
N ASP A 43 -20.14 -20.38 -6.89
CA ASP A 43 -21.05 -21.04 -7.84
C ASP A 43 -22.45 -20.41 -7.89
N ASP A 44 -22.83 -19.65 -6.87
CA ASP A 44 -24.13 -19.00 -6.75
C ASP A 44 -24.15 -17.61 -7.41
N SER A 45 -25.34 -17.04 -7.62
CA SER A 45 -25.48 -15.71 -8.22
C SER A 45 -25.15 -14.58 -7.24
N ALA A 46 -25.18 -14.86 -5.94
CA ALA A 46 -24.87 -13.87 -4.92
C ALA A 46 -23.36 -13.80 -4.61
N GLY A 47 -22.54 -14.64 -5.25
CA GLY A 47 -21.10 -14.65 -5.05
C GLY A 47 -20.71 -14.88 -3.60
N ARG A 48 -21.37 -15.81 -2.90
CA ARG A 48 -21.16 -16.07 -1.46
C ARG A 48 -20.77 -17.51 -1.15
N HIS A 49 -21.25 -18.46 -1.92
CA HIS A 49 -20.97 -19.87 -1.71
C HIS A 49 -19.62 -20.23 -2.37
N VAL A 50 -18.58 -20.28 -1.53
CA VAL A 50 -17.20 -20.54 -1.94
C VAL A 50 -16.99 -22.04 -2.19
N VAL A 51 -16.71 -22.42 -3.44
CA VAL A 51 -16.39 -23.81 -3.83
C VAL A 51 -14.89 -24.05 -3.97
N ARG A 52 -14.11 -22.98 -4.10
CA ARG A 52 -12.64 -22.96 -3.99
C ARG A 52 -12.26 -21.70 -3.25
N GLY A 53 -11.49 -21.79 -2.16
CA GLY A 53 -11.06 -20.63 -1.39
C GLY A 53 -9.54 -20.56 -1.31
N LEU A 54 -8.93 -19.54 -1.90
CA LEU A 54 -7.47 -19.34 -1.95
C LEU A 54 -6.69 -20.61 -2.33
N GLN A 55 -7.22 -21.38 -3.28
CA GLN A 55 -6.63 -22.66 -3.65
C GLN A 55 -5.49 -22.47 -4.65
N ALA A 56 -4.28 -22.87 -4.26
CA ALA A 56 -3.12 -22.92 -5.16
C ALA A 56 -3.38 -23.86 -6.33
N GLN A 57 -3.01 -23.43 -7.53
CA GLN A 57 -3.06 -24.22 -8.75
C GLN A 57 -1.67 -24.73 -9.10
N ALA A 58 -1.59 -25.72 -10.00
CA ALA A 58 -0.31 -26.18 -10.53
C ALA A 58 0.44 -24.98 -11.16
N PRO A 59 1.73 -24.76 -10.82
CA PRO A 59 2.50 -23.70 -11.42
C PRO A 59 2.60 -23.84 -12.94
N PHE A 60 2.68 -22.71 -13.62
CA PHE A 60 2.93 -22.60 -15.05
C PHE A 60 4.06 -21.59 -15.29
N ALA A 61 4.69 -21.61 -16.46
CA ALA A 61 5.89 -20.84 -16.69
C ALA A 61 5.66 -19.66 -17.64
N PHE A 62 6.34 -18.56 -17.37
CA PHE A 62 6.59 -17.53 -18.38
C PHE A 62 7.37 -18.13 -19.56
N GLN A 63 7.00 -17.71 -20.76
CA GLN A 63 7.63 -18.06 -22.02
C GLN A 63 8.14 -16.78 -22.70
N SER A 64 9.21 -16.89 -23.49
CA SER A 64 9.72 -15.75 -24.25
C SER A 64 8.71 -15.27 -25.30
N GLY A 65 8.72 -13.96 -25.55
CA GLY A 65 7.82 -13.28 -26.49
C GLY A 65 6.77 -12.45 -25.76
N SER A 66 6.14 -11.53 -26.50
CA SER A 66 5.02 -10.72 -26.03
C SER A 66 3.72 -11.18 -26.70
N GLY A 67 2.64 -11.23 -25.94
CA GLY A 67 1.30 -11.47 -26.45
C GLY A 67 0.94 -12.95 -26.64
N GLY A 68 -0.35 -13.21 -26.50
CA GLY A 68 -1.04 -14.48 -26.71
C GLY A 68 -2.51 -14.24 -27.04
N GLY A 69 -3.29 -15.28 -27.31
CA GLY A 69 -4.74 -15.16 -27.50
C GLY A 69 -5.47 -14.89 -26.18
N GLY A 70 -6.51 -14.06 -26.21
CA GLY A 70 -7.35 -13.77 -25.04
C GLY A 70 -7.23 -12.33 -24.53
N THR A 71 -7.51 -12.13 -23.24
CA THR A 71 -7.40 -10.83 -22.56
C THR A 71 -5.96 -10.62 -22.09
N ASN A 72 -5.25 -9.68 -22.72
CA ASN A 72 -3.86 -9.36 -22.36
C ASN A 72 -3.81 -8.36 -21.19
N ILE A 73 -3.00 -8.69 -20.17
CA ILE A 73 -2.70 -7.84 -19.02
C ILE A 73 -1.19 -7.60 -19.01
N THR A 74 -0.77 -6.42 -19.44
CA THR A 74 0.64 -6.03 -19.40
C THR A 74 0.99 -5.50 -18.02
N VAL A 75 2.01 -6.07 -17.40
CA VAL A 75 2.56 -5.68 -16.09
C VAL A 75 3.93 -5.05 -16.31
N ASP A 76 4.12 -3.83 -15.83
CA ASP A 76 5.41 -3.13 -15.81
C ASP A 76 5.81 -2.80 -14.37
N GLU A 77 6.84 -3.47 -13.88
CA GLU A 77 7.32 -3.32 -12.51
C GLU A 77 8.18 -2.08 -12.27
N ASN A 78 8.56 -1.39 -13.34
CA ASN A 78 9.38 -0.19 -13.31
C ASN A 78 8.55 1.08 -13.16
N THR A 79 7.28 1.04 -13.58
CA THR A 79 6.31 2.10 -13.28
C THR A 79 5.63 1.81 -11.94
N ARG A 80 5.95 2.64 -10.94
CA ARG A 80 5.53 2.45 -9.54
C ARG A 80 4.62 3.59 -9.07
N TYR A 81 3.71 3.26 -8.15
CA TYR A 81 2.75 4.19 -7.56
C TYR A 81 2.89 4.16 -6.02
N GLN A 82 1.78 4.27 -5.29
CA GLN A 82 1.78 4.28 -3.83
C GLN A 82 2.30 2.98 -3.20
N THR A 83 2.80 3.12 -1.98
CA THR A 83 3.18 1.99 -1.11
C THR A 83 1.97 1.51 -0.32
N PHE A 84 1.74 0.21 -0.31
CA PHE A 84 0.69 -0.45 0.46
C PHE A 84 1.00 -0.38 1.96
N THR A 85 0.05 0.13 2.73
CA THR A 85 0.11 0.12 4.20
C THR A 85 -0.43 -1.21 4.73
N GLY A 86 -1.57 -1.67 4.20
CA GLY A 86 -2.17 -2.94 4.59
C GLY A 86 -3.65 -3.00 4.27
N ALA A 87 -4.28 -4.15 4.50
CA ALA A 87 -5.71 -4.31 4.37
C ALA A 87 -6.27 -5.24 5.45
N GLY A 88 -7.56 -5.14 5.73
CA GLY A 88 -8.25 -6.00 6.68
C GLY A 88 -9.68 -5.58 6.94
N ALA A 89 -10.07 -5.57 8.22
CA ALA A 89 -11.43 -5.28 8.64
C ALA A 89 -11.44 -4.56 9.99
N SER A 90 -12.60 -4.08 10.44
CA SER A 90 -12.73 -3.44 11.74
C SER A 90 -12.97 -4.43 12.86
N PHE A 91 -12.20 -4.29 13.94
CA PHE A 91 -12.38 -5.09 15.15
C PHE A 91 -13.37 -4.42 16.08
N THR A 92 -14.65 -4.54 15.74
CA THR A 92 -15.75 -3.95 16.49
C THR A 92 -15.93 -4.61 17.86
N ASP A 93 -16.66 -3.97 18.76
CA ASP A 93 -17.01 -4.55 20.07
C ASP A 93 -17.73 -5.90 19.91
N THR A 94 -18.65 -5.98 18.94
CA THR A 94 -19.33 -7.22 18.55
C THR A 94 -18.33 -8.30 18.13
N ALA A 95 -17.42 -7.99 17.21
CA ALA A 95 -16.44 -8.95 16.72
C ALA A 95 -15.52 -9.45 17.85
N ALA A 96 -15.07 -8.55 18.72
CA ALA A 96 -14.19 -8.88 19.83
C ALA A 96 -14.91 -9.73 20.89
N TRP A 97 -16.14 -9.39 21.25
CA TRP A 97 -16.95 -10.16 22.18
C TRP A 97 -17.22 -11.58 21.67
N LEU A 98 -17.66 -11.72 20.41
CA LEU A 98 -17.94 -13.02 19.79
C LEU A 98 -16.72 -13.94 19.79
N LEU A 99 -15.54 -13.39 19.49
CA LEU A 99 -14.31 -14.17 19.45
C LEU A 99 -13.76 -14.52 20.83
N ASN A 100 -14.07 -13.74 21.88
CA ASN A 100 -13.39 -13.87 23.16
C ASN A 100 -14.28 -14.23 24.36
N SER A 101 -15.32 -13.45 24.66
CA SER A 101 -16.04 -13.55 25.93
C SER A 101 -17.54 -13.82 25.82
N SER A 102 -18.08 -14.01 24.61
CA SER A 102 -19.45 -14.50 24.41
C SER A 102 -19.68 -15.89 25.00
N GLY A 103 -18.63 -16.69 25.09
CA GLY A 103 -18.70 -18.12 25.41
C GLY A 103 -18.98 -19.00 24.19
N ALA A 104 -19.12 -18.42 22.99
CA ALA A 104 -19.35 -19.13 21.75
C ALA A 104 -18.16 -20.02 21.37
N LEU A 105 -16.92 -19.51 21.52
CA LEU A 105 -15.71 -20.20 21.09
C LEU A 105 -14.88 -20.71 22.27
N SER A 106 -14.29 -21.89 22.09
CA SER A 106 -13.18 -22.33 22.94
C SER A 106 -11.93 -21.47 22.67
N GLN A 107 -11.02 -21.38 23.66
CA GLN A 107 -9.72 -20.72 23.46
C GLN A 107 -8.96 -21.29 22.25
N ALA A 108 -8.99 -22.61 22.06
CA ALA A 108 -8.31 -23.25 20.93
C ALA A 108 -8.92 -22.83 19.58
N THR A 109 -10.25 -22.75 19.50
CA THR A 109 -10.95 -22.27 18.29
C THR A 109 -10.64 -20.81 18.03
N ARG A 110 -10.71 -19.94 19.04
CA ARG A 110 -10.35 -18.52 18.93
C ARG A 110 -8.92 -18.34 18.44
N ASP A 111 -7.94 -19.02 19.06
CA ASP A 111 -6.53 -18.88 18.70
C ASP A 111 -6.26 -19.41 17.28
N ALA A 112 -6.98 -20.44 16.83
CA ALA A 112 -6.93 -20.93 15.45
C ALA A 112 -7.53 -19.91 14.45
N THR A 113 -8.67 -19.30 14.80
CA THR A 113 -9.30 -18.25 13.98
C THR A 113 -8.44 -17.01 13.88
N MET A 114 -7.89 -16.53 15.01
CA MET A 114 -6.96 -15.39 15.02
C MET A 114 -5.71 -15.68 14.18
N ARG A 115 -5.16 -16.90 14.25
CA ARG A 115 -4.04 -17.31 13.38
C ARG A 115 -4.43 -17.27 11.90
N LYS A 116 -5.60 -17.78 11.52
CA LYS A 116 -6.09 -17.74 10.14
C LYS A 116 -6.33 -16.33 9.63
N LEU A 117 -6.77 -15.41 10.47
CA LEU A 117 -6.95 -14.00 10.11
C LEU A 117 -5.60 -13.29 9.97
N PHE A 118 -4.77 -13.30 11.02
CA PHE A 118 -3.64 -12.39 11.12
C PHE A 118 -2.29 -12.98 10.72
N SER A 119 -2.05 -14.30 10.84
CA SER A 119 -0.73 -14.86 10.50
C SER A 119 -0.44 -14.69 9.01
N PRO A 120 0.69 -14.06 8.60
CA PRO A 120 1.03 -13.93 7.18
C PRO A 120 1.45 -15.26 6.55
N THR A 121 1.80 -16.27 7.35
CA THR A 121 2.20 -17.61 6.87
C THR A 121 1.05 -18.59 6.92
N ASP A 122 0.37 -18.67 8.06
CA ASP A 122 -0.63 -19.70 8.35
C ASP A 122 -2.07 -19.24 8.05
N GLY A 123 -2.24 -17.95 7.77
CA GLY A 123 -3.51 -17.30 7.51
C GLY A 123 -3.53 -16.46 6.24
N ILE A 124 -4.46 -15.51 6.17
CA ILE A 124 -4.53 -14.49 5.11
C ILE A 124 -3.63 -13.29 5.40
N GLY A 125 -3.18 -13.10 6.63
CA GLY A 125 -2.20 -12.06 6.94
C GLY A 125 -2.77 -10.65 6.95
N LEU A 126 -3.95 -10.46 7.56
CA LEU A 126 -4.51 -9.12 7.75
C LEU A 126 -3.46 -8.19 8.35
N SER A 127 -3.29 -7.02 7.74
CA SER A 127 -2.19 -6.09 8.00
C SER A 127 -2.64 -4.66 8.25
N PHE A 128 -3.95 -4.42 8.24
CA PHE A 128 -4.56 -3.18 8.66
C PHE A 128 -5.84 -3.48 9.45
N LEU A 129 -5.97 -2.90 10.64
CA LEU A 129 -7.07 -3.13 11.57
C LEU A 129 -7.65 -1.80 12.01
N ARG A 130 -8.98 -1.66 11.94
CA ARG A 130 -9.70 -0.46 12.40
C ARG A 130 -10.46 -0.78 13.68
N ASN A 131 -10.13 -0.11 14.78
CA ASN A 131 -10.84 -0.30 16.05
C ASN A 131 -11.76 0.90 16.31
N PRO A 132 -13.04 0.68 16.60
CA PRO A 132 -13.87 1.74 17.15
C PRO A 132 -13.30 2.30 18.46
N MET A 133 -13.33 3.63 18.61
CA MET A 133 -13.07 4.33 19.86
C MET A 133 -14.39 4.49 20.60
N GLY A 134 -14.72 3.55 21.47
CA GLY A 134 -16.02 3.42 22.12
C GLY A 134 -17.00 2.62 21.27
N ALA A 135 -18.30 2.79 21.54
CA ALA A 135 -19.34 2.09 20.80
C ALA A 135 -19.51 2.63 19.37
N SER A 136 -19.60 1.71 18.40
CA SER A 136 -20.17 1.93 17.06
C SER A 136 -21.61 1.40 16.99
N ASP A 137 -22.18 1.29 15.79
CA ASP A 137 -23.40 0.52 15.56
C ASP A 137 -23.21 -1.00 15.77
N LEU A 138 -22.04 -1.54 15.45
CA LEU A 138 -21.64 -2.92 15.76
C LEU A 138 -21.01 -3.02 17.16
N ALA A 139 -21.77 -2.58 18.15
CA ALA A 139 -21.47 -2.79 19.56
C ALA A 139 -22.67 -3.44 20.26
N ARG A 140 -22.41 -4.07 21.41
CA ARG A 140 -23.45 -4.68 22.25
C ARG A 140 -24.41 -3.64 22.85
N TYR A 141 -23.92 -2.44 23.13
CA TYR A 141 -24.66 -1.31 23.68
C TYR A 141 -23.86 -0.01 23.49
N GLY A 142 -24.49 1.15 23.76
CA GLY A 142 -23.84 2.45 23.66
C GLY A 142 -22.97 2.76 24.87
N TYR A 143 -21.71 3.12 24.63
CA TYR A 143 -20.76 3.57 25.65
C TYR A 143 -19.68 4.46 25.02
N THR A 144 -19.03 5.25 25.85
CA THR A 144 -17.75 5.91 25.57
C THR A 144 -16.76 5.58 26.68
N TYR A 145 -15.54 6.12 26.60
CA TYR A 145 -14.56 5.94 27.66
C TYR A 145 -14.74 6.93 28.82
N ASP A 146 -15.65 7.91 28.75
CA ASP A 146 -15.82 8.96 29.77
C ASP A 146 -17.31 9.26 30.04
N ASP A 147 -18.12 8.21 30.17
CA ASP A 147 -19.54 8.34 30.47
C ASP A 147 -19.80 8.75 31.93
N VAL A 148 -20.66 9.74 32.12
CA VAL A 148 -21.10 10.24 33.43
C VAL A 148 -22.64 10.25 33.52
N PRO A 149 -23.23 10.26 34.72
CA PRO A 149 -24.67 10.37 34.87
C PRO A 149 -25.24 11.59 34.14
N SER A 150 -26.43 11.43 33.55
CA SER A 150 -27.10 12.51 32.80
C SER A 150 -27.16 13.82 33.60
N GLY A 151 -26.81 14.92 32.94
CA GLY A 151 -26.71 16.25 33.55
C GLY A 151 -25.38 16.58 34.24
N GLN A 152 -24.45 15.62 34.33
CA GLN A 152 -23.07 15.87 34.80
C GLN A 152 -22.12 16.09 33.61
N THR A 153 -20.96 16.66 33.90
CA THR A 153 -19.86 16.89 32.94
C THR A 153 -18.53 16.47 33.58
N ASP A 154 -17.54 16.10 32.78
CA ASP A 154 -16.18 15.82 33.26
C ASP A 154 -15.09 16.44 32.36
N PRO A 155 -14.96 17.78 32.31
CA PRO A 155 -13.97 18.44 31.46
C PRO A 155 -12.51 18.04 31.73
N GLY A 156 -12.22 17.49 32.91
CA GLY A 156 -10.89 16.98 33.28
C GLY A 156 -10.65 15.52 32.91
N LEU A 157 -11.67 14.82 32.36
CA LEU A 157 -11.63 13.41 32.01
C LEU A 157 -11.21 12.51 33.19
N SER A 158 -11.64 12.86 34.40
CA SER A 158 -11.31 12.14 35.63
C SER A 158 -11.95 10.74 35.72
N LYS A 159 -12.99 10.49 34.91
CA LYS A 159 -13.70 9.22 34.77
C LYS A 159 -13.24 8.39 33.58
N PHE A 160 -12.35 8.94 32.74
CA PHE A 160 -11.84 8.26 31.57
C PHE A 160 -11.30 6.86 31.88
N SER A 161 -11.78 5.84 31.17
CA SER A 161 -11.34 4.46 31.31
C SER A 161 -11.61 3.63 30.05
N ILE A 162 -10.60 2.89 29.60
CA ILE A 162 -10.74 1.86 28.56
C ILE A 162 -11.11 0.48 29.14
N ALA A 163 -11.61 0.41 30.38
CA ALA A 163 -11.86 -0.86 31.07
C ALA A 163 -12.77 -1.82 30.28
N HIS A 164 -13.71 -1.28 29.50
CA HIS A 164 -14.54 -2.07 28.58
C HIS A 164 -13.69 -2.84 27.56
N ASP A 165 -12.78 -2.14 26.88
CA ASP A 165 -11.92 -2.73 25.85
C ASP A 165 -10.90 -3.72 26.41
N LEU A 166 -10.53 -3.59 27.68
CA LEU A 166 -9.60 -4.52 28.35
C LEU A 166 -10.17 -5.95 28.45
N ALA A 167 -11.49 -6.11 28.36
CA ALA A 167 -12.11 -7.43 28.35
C ALA A 167 -11.86 -8.16 27.02
N ASP A 168 -12.02 -7.47 25.89
CA ASP A 168 -12.13 -8.09 24.56
C ASP A 168 -11.23 -7.44 23.49
N VAL A 169 -11.46 -6.16 23.17
CA VAL A 169 -10.82 -5.48 22.02
C VAL A 169 -9.30 -5.39 22.18
N ALA A 170 -8.82 -4.89 23.31
CA ALA A 170 -7.39 -4.72 23.56
C ALA A 170 -6.61 -6.05 23.60
N PRO A 171 -7.02 -7.10 24.34
CA PRO A 171 -6.29 -8.37 24.33
C PRO A 171 -6.26 -9.04 22.95
N LEU A 172 -7.33 -8.97 22.15
CA LEU A 172 -7.33 -9.55 20.81
C LEU A 172 -6.52 -8.71 19.81
N THR A 173 -6.52 -7.38 19.94
CA THR A 173 -5.66 -6.50 19.13
C THR A 173 -4.17 -6.78 19.41
N ARG A 174 -3.80 -6.99 20.68
CA ARG A 174 -2.45 -7.47 21.03
C ARG A 174 -2.12 -8.82 20.39
N GLN A 175 -3.05 -9.77 20.44
CA GLN A 175 -2.84 -11.09 19.81
C GLN A 175 -2.65 -10.95 18.29
N ALA A 176 -3.40 -10.08 17.64
CA ALA A 176 -3.25 -9.77 16.23
C ALA A 176 -1.85 -9.20 15.90
N LEU A 177 -1.36 -8.23 16.71
CA LEU A 177 0.00 -7.69 16.59
C LEU A 177 1.10 -8.74 16.82
N GLN A 178 0.87 -9.69 17.74
CA GLN A 178 1.81 -10.80 17.96
C GLN A 178 1.88 -11.76 16.76
N LEU A 179 0.74 -12.00 16.12
CA LEU A 179 0.64 -12.85 14.92
C LEU A 179 1.15 -12.16 13.66
N ASN A 180 0.99 -10.84 13.57
CA ASN A 180 1.51 -10.01 12.50
C ASN A 180 2.13 -8.72 13.05
N PRO A 181 3.46 -8.71 13.31
CA PRO A 181 4.14 -7.52 13.81
C PRO A 181 4.15 -6.33 12.85
N SER A 182 3.80 -6.52 11.57
CA SER A 182 3.66 -5.46 10.58
C SER A 182 2.22 -4.90 10.49
N LEU A 183 1.32 -5.35 11.37
CA LEU A 183 -0.07 -4.89 11.43
C LEU A 183 -0.12 -3.40 11.81
N THR A 184 -0.81 -2.61 10.99
CA THR A 184 -1.16 -1.22 11.31
C THR A 184 -2.50 -1.18 12.01
N VAL A 185 -2.58 -0.48 13.15
CA VAL A 185 -3.84 -0.24 13.86
C VAL A 185 -4.28 1.21 13.64
N MET A 186 -5.52 1.40 13.23
CA MET A 186 -6.20 2.70 13.23
C MET A 186 -7.39 2.70 14.18
N ALA A 187 -7.84 3.89 14.59
CA ALA A 187 -9.04 4.03 15.40
C ALA A 187 -9.92 5.21 14.99
N SER A 188 -11.22 5.13 15.24
CA SER A 188 -12.18 6.21 14.93
C SER A 188 -13.29 6.24 15.96
N PRO A 189 -13.70 7.40 16.51
CA PRO A 189 -14.88 7.49 17.33
C PRO A 189 -16.15 7.65 16.49
N TRP A 190 -17.21 6.95 16.88
CA TRP A 190 -18.55 7.22 16.35
C TRP A 190 -19.20 8.40 17.06
N THR A 191 -18.86 8.63 18.33
CA THR A 191 -19.48 9.68 19.13
C THR A 191 -18.54 10.14 20.23
N ALA A 192 -18.67 11.40 20.64
CA ALA A 192 -18.09 11.88 21.89
C ALA A 192 -18.95 11.45 23.09
N PRO A 193 -18.41 11.50 24.33
CA PRO A 193 -19.21 11.39 25.54
C PRO A 193 -20.45 12.29 25.47
N ALA A 194 -21.59 11.76 25.92
CA ALA A 194 -22.89 12.43 25.78
C ALA A 194 -22.90 13.86 26.36
N TRP A 195 -22.15 14.08 27.45
CA TRP A 195 -22.04 15.38 28.11
C TRP A 195 -21.30 16.45 27.30
N MET A 196 -20.48 16.05 26.31
CA MET A 196 -19.81 16.96 25.37
C MET A 196 -20.72 17.40 24.21
N LYS A 197 -21.94 16.85 24.12
CA LYS A 197 -22.83 17.06 22.99
C LYS A 197 -24.04 17.90 23.36
N ASP A 198 -24.55 18.67 22.40
CA ASP A 198 -25.73 19.51 22.58
C ASP A 198 -27.02 18.72 22.90
N SER A 199 -27.08 17.48 22.40
CA SER A 199 -28.19 16.55 22.60
C SER A 199 -28.18 15.88 23.98
N GLY A 200 -27.06 15.89 24.69
CA GLY A 200 -26.88 15.07 25.90
C GLY A 200 -27.00 13.56 25.64
N SER A 201 -26.82 13.11 24.40
CA SER A 201 -27.08 11.74 23.94
C SER A 201 -25.88 11.19 23.16
N LEU A 202 -25.65 9.88 23.27
CA LEU A 202 -24.67 9.18 22.43
C LEU A 202 -25.10 9.11 20.96
N ASN A 203 -26.41 9.12 20.69
CA ASN A 203 -26.99 9.00 19.37
C ASN A 203 -27.33 10.39 18.81
N GLY A 204 -26.64 10.81 17.77
CA GLY A 204 -26.81 12.10 17.08
C GLY A 204 -26.46 13.32 17.93
N GLY A 205 -26.66 14.51 17.38
CA GLY A 205 -26.26 15.77 18.00
C GLY A 205 -24.84 16.17 17.63
N TRP A 206 -24.45 17.35 18.10
CA TRP A 206 -23.23 18.06 17.70
C TRP A 206 -22.28 18.19 18.87
N LEU A 207 -20.97 18.11 18.60
CA LEU A 207 -19.98 18.45 19.62
C LEU A 207 -20.07 19.93 19.97
N LYS A 208 -20.16 20.24 21.27
CA LYS A 208 -20.14 21.62 21.76
C LYS A 208 -18.76 22.23 21.55
N ALA A 209 -18.71 23.46 21.05
CA ALA A 209 -17.45 24.15 20.76
C ALA A 209 -16.59 24.35 22.01
N GLU A 210 -17.22 24.59 23.16
CA GLU A 210 -16.54 24.69 24.45
C GLU A 210 -15.83 23.40 24.90
N ASP A 211 -16.19 22.25 24.34
CA ASP A 211 -15.65 20.94 24.71
C ASP A 211 -14.58 20.42 23.73
N TYR A 212 -14.20 21.18 22.68
CA TYR A 212 -13.19 20.75 21.70
C TYR A 212 -11.85 20.41 22.35
N GLY A 213 -11.39 21.25 23.29
CA GLY A 213 -10.14 21.00 24.02
C GLY A 213 -10.20 19.71 24.84
N ALA A 214 -11.32 19.45 25.52
CA ALA A 214 -11.53 18.22 26.30
C ALA A 214 -11.63 16.99 25.39
N TYR A 215 -12.27 17.12 24.22
CA TYR A 215 -12.36 16.04 23.25
C TYR A 215 -10.99 15.69 22.63
N ALA A 216 -10.15 16.67 22.32
CA ALA A 216 -8.76 16.38 21.91
C ALA A 216 -7.96 15.69 23.03
N SER A 217 -8.17 16.06 24.29
CA SER A 217 -7.58 15.37 25.44
C SER A 217 -8.09 13.93 25.60
N TYR A 218 -9.34 13.65 25.20
CA TYR A 218 -9.91 12.30 25.17
C TYR A 218 -9.16 11.39 24.18
N PHE A 219 -8.81 11.91 22.98
CA PHE A 219 -7.94 11.19 22.04
C PHE A 219 -6.56 10.91 22.64
N VAL A 220 -5.93 11.90 23.29
CA VAL A 220 -4.62 11.71 23.92
C VAL A 220 -4.68 10.62 24.99
N LYS A 221 -5.70 10.63 25.87
CA LYS A 221 -5.87 9.59 26.89
C LYS A 221 -6.10 8.20 26.30
N TYR A 222 -6.91 8.10 25.25
CA TYR A 222 -7.12 6.84 24.53
C TYR A 222 -5.80 6.28 23.99
N LEU A 223 -5.05 7.10 23.24
CA LEU A 223 -3.79 6.68 22.62
C LEU A 223 -2.74 6.28 23.66
N GLN A 224 -2.65 7.02 24.77
CA GLN A 224 -1.76 6.66 25.88
C GLN A 224 -2.18 5.37 26.56
N ALA A 225 -3.48 5.20 26.85
CA ALA A 225 -3.99 3.99 27.50
C ALA A 225 -3.79 2.73 26.62
N TYR A 226 -4.00 2.84 25.31
CA TYR A 226 -3.74 1.74 24.37
C TYR A 226 -2.24 1.43 24.24
N ARG A 227 -1.38 2.46 24.21
CA ARG A 227 0.07 2.27 24.25
C ARG A 227 0.52 1.56 25.54
N ASP A 228 -0.08 1.88 26.68
CA ASP A 228 0.19 1.20 27.95
C ASP A 228 -0.26 -0.27 27.94
N GLN A 229 -1.18 -0.62 27.03
CA GLN A 229 -1.54 -2.00 26.70
C GLN A 229 -0.65 -2.64 25.63
N GLY A 230 0.42 -1.97 25.17
CA GLY A 230 1.32 -2.45 24.12
C GLY A 230 0.73 -2.36 22.71
N ILE A 231 -0.23 -1.47 22.48
CA ILE A 231 -0.90 -1.27 21.20
C ILE A 231 -0.60 0.14 20.70
N ASP A 232 0.27 0.25 19.71
CA ASP A 232 0.58 1.53 19.06
C ASP A 232 -0.45 1.82 17.96
N VAL A 233 -1.38 2.74 18.26
CA VAL A 233 -2.37 3.21 17.28
C VAL A 233 -1.69 4.19 16.32
N SER A 234 -1.54 3.78 15.06
CA SER A 234 -0.80 4.51 14.02
C SER A 234 -1.62 5.64 13.43
N TYR A 235 -2.93 5.44 13.26
CA TYR A 235 -3.84 6.40 12.66
C TYR A 235 -5.09 6.60 13.49
N VAL A 236 -5.61 7.82 13.51
CA VAL A 236 -6.97 8.11 13.95
C VAL A 236 -7.70 8.96 12.93
N THR A 237 -9.03 8.89 12.90
CA THR A 237 -9.87 9.92 12.27
C THR A 237 -10.58 10.70 13.37
N PRO A 238 -10.90 11.98 13.17
CA PRO A 238 -11.50 12.81 14.22
C PRO A 238 -12.95 12.43 14.52
N GLN A 239 -13.62 11.77 13.57
CA GLN A 239 -15.01 11.36 13.64
C GLN A 239 -15.28 10.37 12.50
N ASN A 240 -15.93 9.24 12.80
CA ASN A 240 -16.55 8.37 11.80
C ASN A 240 -17.74 9.08 11.17
N GLU A 241 -17.80 9.19 9.84
CA GLU A 241 -19.01 9.57 9.12
C GLU A 241 -19.69 10.85 9.64
N PRO A 242 -19.00 12.00 9.64
CA PRO A 242 -19.30 13.18 10.45
C PRO A 242 -20.61 13.94 10.08
N THR A 243 -21.39 13.42 9.14
CA THR A 243 -22.72 13.93 8.78
C THR A 243 -23.86 12.92 9.02
N CYS A 244 -23.53 11.76 9.57
CA CYS A 244 -24.41 10.62 9.84
C CYS A 244 -24.44 10.35 11.36
N CYS A 245 -25.38 9.61 11.95
CA CYS A 245 -26.72 9.15 11.56
C CYS A 245 -27.61 9.24 12.81
N SER A 246 -28.88 8.82 12.75
CA SER A 246 -29.75 8.70 13.95
C SER A 246 -29.93 7.24 14.37
N GLY A 247 -30.06 7.00 15.68
CA GLY A 247 -30.53 5.70 16.21
C GLY A 247 -29.45 4.77 16.78
N TYR A 248 -28.18 5.14 16.65
CA TYR A 248 -27.01 4.45 17.21
C TYR A 248 -25.93 5.50 17.54
N PRO A 249 -24.83 5.14 18.23
CA PRO A 249 -23.77 6.08 18.56
C PRO A 249 -23.28 6.81 17.32
N SER A 250 -23.39 8.14 17.34
CA SER A 250 -23.06 9.00 16.19
C SER A 250 -22.89 10.44 16.64
N MET A 251 -22.12 11.24 15.90
CA MET A 251 -21.95 12.66 16.19
C MET A 251 -21.75 13.46 14.90
N SER A 252 -22.56 14.51 14.76
CA SER A 252 -22.48 15.42 13.63
C SER A 252 -21.46 16.52 13.87
N TRP A 253 -20.85 16.94 12.79
CA TRP A 253 -19.94 18.08 12.74
C TRP A 253 -20.27 18.93 11.52
N ASN A 254 -20.09 20.25 11.63
CA ASN A 254 -20.02 21.08 10.43
C ASN A 254 -18.58 21.08 9.94
N ALA A 255 -18.38 21.18 8.62
CA ALA A 255 -17.06 21.07 8.02
C ALA A 255 -16.05 22.06 8.63
N SER A 256 -16.48 23.30 8.91
CA SER A 256 -15.57 24.34 9.42
C SER A 256 -15.18 24.12 10.87
N GLY A 257 -16.09 23.55 11.66
CA GLY A 257 -15.86 23.16 13.04
C GLY A 257 -14.89 21.99 13.12
N LEU A 258 -15.04 20.98 12.25
CA LEU A 258 -14.11 19.86 12.23
C LEU A 258 -12.71 20.31 11.78
N ALA A 259 -12.63 21.15 10.75
CA ALA A 259 -11.36 21.75 10.32
C ALA A 259 -10.73 22.61 11.44
N TYR A 260 -11.54 23.39 12.16
CA TYR A 260 -11.08 24.15 13.32
C TYR A 260 -10.53 23.24 14.42
N PHE A 261 -11.27 22.20 14.80
CA PHE A 261 -10.87 21.23 15.81
C PHE A 261 -9.57 20.53 15.45
N LEU A 262 -9.44 20.07 14.20
CA LEU A 262 -8.20 19.49 13.70
C LEU A 262 -7.02 20.45 13.86
N LYS A 263 -7.18 21.67 13.37
CA LYS A 263 -6.11 22.68 13.32
C LYS A 263 -5.69 23.20 14.69
N ASN A 264 -6.65 23.48 15.56
CA ASN A 264 -6.41 24.24 16.79
C ASN A 264 -6.37 23.38 18.06
N ASP A 265 -6.97 22.18 18.03
CA ASP A 265 -7.10 21.34 19.21
C ASP A 265 -6.40 19.98 19.03
N LEU A 266 -6.86 19.14 18.11
CA LEU A 266 -6.40 17.75 18.02
C LEU A 266 -4.94 17.64 17.60
N LEU A 267 -4.57 18.22 16.45
CA LEU A 267 -3.21 18.11 15.93
C LEU A 267 -2.15 18.69 16.89
N PRO A 268 -2.32 19.91 17.45
CA PRO A 268 -1.38 20.45 18.44
C PRO A 268 -1.30 19.64 19.73
N GLN A 269 -2.42 19.11 20.23
CA GLN A 269 -2.40 18.30 21.47
C GLN A 269 -1.69 16.96 21.28
N LEU A 270 -1.87 16.28 20.14
CA LEU A 270 -1.11 15.06 19.82
C LEU A 270 0.39 15.34 19.76
N GLN A 271 0.78 16.44 19.10
CA GLN A 271 2.18 16.86 19.01
C GLN A 271 2.75 17.18 20.41
N SER A 272 2.02 17.96 21.22
CA SER A 272 2.44 18.33 22.58
C SER A 272 2.53 17.14 23.52
N ALA A 273 1.70 16.10 23.30
CA ALA A 273 1.75 14.85 24.06
C ALA A 273 2.88 13.92 23.60
N GLY A 274 3.64 14.28 22.55
CA GLY A 274 4.72 13.46 21.99
C GLY A 274 4.21 12.19 21.31
N LEU A 275 2.96 12.17 20.84
CA LEU A 275 2.36 11.02 20.16
C LEU A 275 2.69 11.07 18.66
N SER A 276 3.15 9.96 18.09
CA SER A 276 3.47 9.84 16.67
C SER A 276 2.26 9.54 15.79
N THR A 277 1.12 9.20 16.40
CA THR A 277 -0.15 8.90 15.73
C THR A 277 -0.50 10.00 14.72
N LYS A 278 -0.95 9.58 13.54
CA LYS A 278 -1.38 10.48 12.48
C LYS A 278 -2.89 10.61 12.44
N VAL A 279 -3.37 11.80 12.09
CA VAL A 279 -4.80 12.06 11.88
C VAL A 279 -5.10 12.01 10.39
N LEU A 280 -6.06 11.15 10.01
CA LEU A 280 -6.66 11.11 8.69
C LEU A 280 -7.92 12.00 8.69
N ALA A 281 -8.01 12.93 7.75
CA ALA A 281 -9.23 13.73 7.58
C ALA A 281 -10.35 12.90 6.92
N HIS A 282 -11.57 13.43 6.96
CA HIS A 282 -12.77 12.93 6.29
C HIS A 282 -13.46 11.73 6.94
N ASP A 283 -13.00 10.49 6.66
CA ASP A 283 -13.62 9.22 7.11
C ASP A 283 -15.09 9.08 6.67
N TRP A 284 -15.33 9.36 5.37
CA TRP A 284 -16.66 9.35 4.75
C TRP A 284 -16.59 9.14 3.23
N ASN A 285 -17.73 9.24 2.55
CA ASN A 285 -17.89 8.85 1.13
C ASN A 285 -17.24 9.83 0.14
N TRP A 286 -16.98 9.39 -1.10
CA TRP A 286 -16.33 10.22 -2.12
C TRP A 286 -17.16 11.46 -2.51
N ASP A 287 -18.48 11.31 -2.60
CA ASP A 287 -19.42 12.39 -2.96
C ASP A 287 -19.53 13.52 -1.91
N SER A 288 -18.83 13.39 -0.79
CA SER A 288 -18.82 14.37 0.28
C SER A 288 -17.50 15.12 0.44
N TYR A 289 -16.54 14.94 -0.48
CA TYR A 289 -15.25 15.65 -0.42
C TYR A 289 -15.46 17.18 -0.40
N ASP A 290 -16.15 17.72 -1.41
CA ASP A 290 -16.31 19.16 -1.58
C ASP A 290 -17.05 19.83 -0.42
N SER A 291 -18.08 19.15 0.09
CA SER A 291 -18.91 19.68 1.19
C SER A 291 -18.24 19.53 2.55
N TYR A 292 -17.21 18.69 2.67
CA TYR A 292 -16.71 18.25 3.97
C TYR A 292 -15.19 18.17 4.09
N ALA A 293 -14.54 17.28 3.34
CA ALA A 293 -13.11 17.04 3.42
C ALA A 293 -12.26 18.26 3.00
N ALA A 294 -12.73 18.99 1.97
CA ALA A 294 -11.97 20.04 1.33
C ALA A 294 -11.46 21.11 2.32
N GLN A 295 -12.27 21.48 3.32
CA GLN A 295 -11.89 22.50 4.30
C GLN A 295 -10.72 22.09 5.20
N SER A 296 -10.54 20.78 5.43
CA SER A 296 -9.41 20.25 6.20
C SER A 296 -8.21 19.97 5.31
N VAL A 297 -8.43 19.37 4.13
CA VAL A 297 -7.36 18.93 3.22
C VAL A 297 -6.73 20.08 2.44
N ASP A 298 -7.52 21.09 2.08
CA ASP A 298 -7.03 22.26 1.34
C ASP A 298 -6.27 23.26 2.22
N ASP A 299 -6.40 23.20 3.55
CA ASP A 299 -5.66 24.06 4.48
C ASP A 299 -4.23 23.52 4.70
N PRO A 300 -3.17 24.21 4.21
CA PRO A 300 -1.79 23.76 4.40
C PRO A 300 -1.36 23.72 5.87
N ALA A 301 -1.98 24.50 6.76
CA ALA A 301 -1.66 24.44 8.19
C ALA A 301 -2.09 23.12 8.83
N ILE A 302 -3.11 22.45 8.27
CA ILE A 302 -3.50 21.09 8.65
C ILE A 302 -2.65 20.10 7.87
N ARG A 303 -2.61 20.20 6.55
CA ARG A 303 -1.97 19.21 5.68
C ARG A 303 -0.45 19.06 5.88
N ASP A 304 0.23 20.15 6.25
CA ASP A 304 1.67 20.15 6.48
C ASP A 304 2.02 19.91 7.97
N HIS A 305 1.02 19.72 8.84
CA HIS A 305 1.26 19.47 10.26
C HIS A 305 1.93 18.09 10.47
N PRO A 306 2.93 17.96 11.37
CA PRO A 306 3.64 16.70 11.58
C PRO A 306 2.74 15.51 11.94
N ASN A 307 1.64 15.73 12.66
CA ASN A 307 0.66 14.69 13.01
C ASN A 307 -0.46 14.50 11.98
N PHE A 308 -0.45 15.19 10.84
CA PHE A 308 -1.41 14.90 9.77
C PHE A 308 -0.94 13.71 8.93
N GLY A 309 -1.87 12.83 8.54
CA GLY A 309 -1.56 11.53 7.92
C GLY A 309 -2.13 11.31 6.53
N GLY A 310 -3.09 12.12 6.09
CA GLY A 310 -3.78 11.89 4.83
C GLY A 310 -5.29 12.01 4.94
N ILE A 311 -5.98 11.31 4.05
CA ILE A 311 -7.44 11.28 3.94
C ILE A 311 -7.97 9.84 4.03
N ALA A 312 -9.08 9.66 4.74
CA ALA A 312 -9.80 8.40 4.90
C ALA A 312 -11.10 8.42 4.07
N TRP A 313 -11.39 7.31 3.38
CA TRP A 313 -12.52 7.16 2.48
C TRP A 313 -13.37 5.94 2.79
N HIS A 314 -14.69 6.12 2.71
CA HIS A 314 -15.69 5.06 2.71
C HIS A 314 -16.25 4.85 1.30
N GLY A 315 -16.74 3.64 1.03
CA GLY A 315 -17.20 3.22 -0.29
C GLY A 315 -18.70 3.25 -0.55
N TYR A 316 -19.51 3.85 0.32
CA TYR A 316 -20.97 3.72 0.26
C TYR A 316 -21.65 4.68 -0.73
N GLY A 317 -20.93 5.70 -1.22
CA GLY A 317 -21.48 6.72 -2.11
C GLY A 317 -20.40 7.46 -2.89
N GLY A 318 -20.78 8.00 -4.04
CA GLY A 318 -19.89 8.71 -4.96
C GLY A 318 -19.08 7.83 -5.89
N ASP A 319 -18.01 8.41 -6.44
CA ASP A 319 -17.14 7.77 -7.45
C ASP A 319 -15.70 7.71 -6.93
N VAL A 320 -15.13 6.50 -6.95
CA VAL A 320 -13.75 6.21 -6.51
C VAL A 320 -12.68 7.05 -7.21
N SER A 321 -12.95 7.53 -8.44
CA SER A 321 -12.03 8.40 -9.19
C SER A 321 -11.75 9.73 -8.49
N GLU A 322 -12.59 10.15 -7.54
CA GLU A 322 -12.34 11.33 -6.72
C GLU A 322 -11.00 11.22 -5.97
N GLN A 323 -10.60 10.02 -5.53
CA GLN A 323 -9.28 9.84 -4.90
C GLN A 323 -8.14 10.21 -5.86
N SER A 324 -8.25 9.88 -7.14
CA SER A 324 -7.28 10.25 -8.17
C SER A 324 -7.31 11.76 -8.47
N THR A 325 -8.49 12.38 -8.46
CA THR A 325 -8.64 13.84 -8.57
C THR A 325 -7.89 14.55 -7.43
N ILE A 326 -8.09 14.09 -6.19
CA ILE A 326 -7.44 14.68 -5.02
C ILE A 326 -5.95 14.38 -4.99
N HIS A 327 -5.51 13.18 -5.37
CA HIS A 327 -4.09 12.88 -5.51
C HIS A 327 -3.42 13.77 -6.55
N ALA A 328 -4.07 14.04 -7.70
CA ALA A 328 -3.53 14.96 -8.71
C ALA A 328 -3.38 16.40 -8.18
N LYS A 329 -4.30 16.83 -7.30
CA LYS A 329 -4.23 18.14 -6.62
C LYS A 329 -3.14 18.17 -5.54
N TYR A 330 -2.99 17.07 -4.79
CA TYR A 330 -2.03 16.93 -3.68
C TYR A 330 -1.27 15.59 -3.75
N PRO A 331 -0.19 15.50 -4.56
CA PRO A 331 0.48 14.22 -4.82
C PRO A 331 1.16 13.59 -3.59
N SER A 332 1.43 14.38 -2.55
CA SER A 332 1.99 13.88 -1.29
C SER A 332 0.92 13.47 -0.27
N LEU A 333 -0.37 13.64 -0.58
CA LEU A 333 -1.46 13.26 0.29
C LEU A 333 -1.70 11.76 0.16
N ASP A 334 -1.48 11.04 1.25
CA ASP A 334 -1.82 9.63 1.36
C ASP A 334 -3.35 9.45 1.45
N ALA A 335 -3.88 8.44 0.76
CA ALA A 335 -5.30 8.06 0.79
C ALA A 335 -5.48 6.66 1.37
N PHE A 336 -6.53 6.45 2.15
CA PHE A 336 -6.82 5.20 2.84
C PHE A 336 -8.29 4.81 2.65
N GLY A 337 -8.55 3.59 2.17
CA GLY A 337 -9.86 2.97 2.30
C GLY A 337 -10.03 2.44 3.72
N THR A 338 -10.88 3.09 4.50
CA THR A 338 -11.03 2.83 5.94
C THR A 338 -12.31 2.08 6.29
N GLU A 339 -13.30 2.07 5.39
CA GLU A 339 -14.51 1.29 5.61
C GLU A 339 -15.25 0.97 4.30
N HIS A 340 -15.68 -0.29 4.17
CA HIS A 340 -16.77 -0.69 3.28
C HIS A 340 -17.37 -2.01 3.76
N SER A 341 -18.68 -2.05 3.99
CA SER A 341 -19.32 -3.24 4.56
C SER A 341 -19.64 -4.31 3.51
N GLY A 342 -19.58 -5.58 3.92
CA GLY A 342 -20.38 -6.63 3.30
C GLY A 342 -21.82 -6.58 3.82
N GLY A 343 -22.75 -7.25 3.14
CA GLY A 343 -24.11 -7.34 3.65
C GLY A 343 -25.08 -8.08 2.74
N THR A 344 -26.24 -8.46 3.28
CA THR A 344 -27.24 -9.26 2.55
C THR A 344 -27.92 -8.51 1.40
N TRP A 345 -27.81 -7.17 1.38
CA TRP A 345 -28.34 -6.33 0.29
C TRP A 345 -27.45 -6.30 -0.96
N ILE A 346 -26.20 -6.74 -0.86
CA ILE A 346 -25.26 -6.73 -1.98
C ILE A 346 -25.60 -7.87 -2.95
N ALA A 347 -25.89 -7.54 -4.20
CA ALA A 347 -26.34 -8.51 -5.18
C ALA A 347 -25.30 -9.61 -5.46
N ASP A 348 -24.01 -9.25 -5.55
CA ASP A 348 -22.88 -10.18 -5.70
C ASP A 348 -21.73 -9.70 -4.80
N GLN A 349 -21.51 -10.40 -3.67
CA GLN A 349 -20.53 -9.97 -2.67
C GLN A 349 -19.09 -10.09 -3.17
N GLN A 350 -18.79 -11.16 -3.90
CA GLN A 350 -17.47 -11.36 -4.50
C GLN A 350 -17.13 -10.26 -5.50
N HIS A 351 -18.10 -9.87 -6.35
CA HIS A 351 -17.92 -8.77 -7.29
C HIS A 351 -17.62 -7.45 -6.57
N GLU A 352 -18.37 -7.15 -5.51
CA GLU A 352 -18.20 -5.94 -4.70
C GLU A 352 -16.80 -5.90 -4.07
N ASP A 353 -16.40 -6.97 -3.37
CA ASP A 353 -15.11 -7.04 -2.67
C ASP A 353 -13.93 -6.89 -3.64
N MET A 354 -13.99 -7.58 -4.79
CA MET A 354 -12.94 -7.49 -5.80
C MET A 354 -12.88 -6.12 -6.46
N SER A 355 -14.04 -5.48 -6.69
CA SER A 355 -14.09 -4.11 -7.20
C SER A 355 -13.49 -3.13 -6.20
N ASN A 356 -13.79 -3.27 -4.90
CA ASN A 356 -13.18 -2.40 -3.89
C ASN A 356 -11.65 -2.60 -3.81
N ILE A 357 -11.18 -3.85 -3.76
CA ILE A 357 -9.74 -4.16 -3.71
C ILE A 357 -9.01 -3.55 -4.91
N ILE A 358 -9.55 -3.74 -6.11
CA ILE A 358 -8.91 -3.29 -7.35
C ILE A 358 -9.04 -1.78 -7.49
N ASP A 359 -10.25 -1.24 -7.44
CA ASP A 359 -10.48 0.16 -7.81
C ASP A 359 -9.91 1.13 -6.79
N TYR A 360 -10.00 0.84 -5.49
CA TYR A 360 -9.48 1.75 -4.46
C TYR A 360 -7.96 1.86 -4.63
N THR A 361 -7.30 0.72 -4.80
CA THR A 361 -5.84 0.69 -4.93
C THR A 361 -5.35 1.14 -6.30
N ARG A 362 -6.15 1.05 -7.36
CA ARG A 362 -5.88 1.72 -8.64
C ARG A 362 -6.04 3.24 -8.55
N ASN A 363 -6.81 3.73 -7.59
CA ASN A 363 -7.03 5.15 -7.29
C ASN A 363 -6.29 5.61 -6.02
N TRP A 364 -5.04 5.17 -5.85
CA TRP A 364 -4.10 5.66 -4.83
C TRP A 364 -4.36 5.25 -3.37
N ALA A 365 -5.42 4.48 -3.06
CA ALA A 365 -5.59 3.97 -1.71
C ALA A 365 -4.41 3.09 -1.29
N LYS A 366 -3.90 3.34 -0.08
CA LYS A 366 -2.84 2.57 0.59
C LYS A 366 -3.40 1.48 1.48
N SER A 367 -4.71 1.49 1.72
CA SER A 367 -5.44 0.46 2.46
C SER A 367 -6.80 0.14 1.87
N VAL A 368 -7.30 -1.04 2.21
CA VAL A 368 -8.67 -1.50 1.96
C VAL A 368 -9.16 -2.16 3.24
N THR A 369 -10.25 -1.67 3.81
CA THR A 369 -10.73 -2.11 5.12
C THR A 369 -12.22 -2.42 5.03
N LYS A 370 -12.59 -3.68 5.29
CA LYS A 370 -14.00 -4.08 5.43
C LYS A 370 -14.57 -3.57 6.76
N TRP A 371 -15.89 -3.41 6.84
CA TRP A 371 -16.51 -2.97 8.08
C TRP A 371 -16.32 -4.01 9.20
N SER A 372 -17.15 -5.05 9.30
CA SER A 372 -16.99 -6.01 10.40
C SER A 372 -15.95 -7.10 10.11
N LEU A 373 -15.09 -7.39 11.09
CA LEU A 373 -14.26 -8.59 11.08
C LEU A 373 -15.09 -9.85 11.35
N ALA A 374 -15.99 -9.79 12.34
CA ALA A 374 -16.84 -10.92 12.75
C ALA A 374 -18.24 -10.46 13.16
N VAL A 375 -19.25 -11.25 12.80
CA VAL A 375 -20.63 -11.17 13.28
C VAL A 375 -21.13 -12.58 13.61
N ASP A 376 -22.25 -12.70 14.31
CA ASP A 376 -22.90 -13.99 14.50
C ASP A 376 -23.73 -14.41 13.27
N GLN A 377 -24.32 -15.61 13.31
CA GLN A 377 -25.20 -16.11 12.25
C GLN A 377 -26.46 -15.26 12.00
N ASN A 378 -26.75 -14.31 12.90
CA ASN A 378 -27.85 -13.36 12.81
C ASN A 378 -27.38 -11.94 12.50
N MET A 379 -26.13 -11.76 12.05
CA MET A 379 -25.53 -10.46 11.71
C MET A 379 -25.42 -9.48 12.89
N GLY A 380 -25.28 -9.98 14.11
CA GLY A 380 -25.17 -9.18 15.33
C GLY A 380 -24.11 -9.70 16.32
N PRO A 381 -24.21 -9.27 17.59
CA PRO A 381 -25.08 -8.20 18.10
C PRO A 381 -24.82 -6.84 17.43
N HIS A 382 -25.83 -5.97 17.42
CA HIS A 382 -25.71 -4.60 16.95
C HIS A 382 -26.60 -3.68 17.82
N ASN A 383 -26.21 -2.42 17.94
CA ASN A 383 -26.85 -1.39 18.75
C ASN A 383 -27.51 -0.34 17.86
N GLY A 384 -28.53 -0.76 17.11
CA GLY A 384 -29.06 0.00 15.98
C GLY A 384 -28.19 -0.18 14.74
N GLY A 385 -28.19 0.82 13.85
CA GLY A 385 -27.41 0.80 12.61
C GLY A 385 -27.59 -0.46 11.77
N CYS A 386 -26.48 -1.08 11.36
CA CYS A 386 -26.51 -2.14 10.37
C CYS A 386 -26.86 -3.53 10.94
N GLY A 387 -28.12 -3.96 10.79
CA GLY A 387 -28.58 -5.32 11.14
C GLY A 387 -28.49 -6.35 10.02
N THR A 388 -27.89 -6.00 8.88
CA THR A 388 -27.74 -6.87 7.70
C THR A 388 -26.29 -6.98 7.24
N CYS A 389 -25.36 -6.42 8.00
CA CYS A 389 -23.93 -6.40 7.70
C CYS A 389 -23.34 -7.79 7.91
N THR A 390 -22.45 -8.19 7.00
CA THR A 390 -21.66 -9.42 7.13
C THR A 390 -20.22 -9.07 7.50
N GLY A 391 -19.43 -10.07 7.84
CA GLY A 391 -18.02 -9.90 8.16
C GLY A 391 -17.14 -10.93 7.46
N LEU A 392 -15.84 -10.83 7.67
CA LEU A 392 -14.88 -11.82 7.17
C LEU A 392 -15.17 -13.22 7.72
N VAL A 393 -15.65 -13.30 8.95
CA VAL A 393 -16.06 -14.56 9.57
C VAL A 393 -17.43 -14.47 10.23
N THR A 394 -18.13 -15.59 10.25
CA THR A 394 -19.35 -15.78 11.04
C THR A 394 -19.02 -16.66 12.24
N VAL A 395 -19.26 -16.16 13.46
CA VAL A 395 -19.09 -16.93 14.69
C VAL A 395 -20.44 -17.52 15.08
N HIS A 396 -20.54 -18.84 15.12
CA HIS A 396 -21.78 -19.48 15.56
C HIS A 396 -21.93 -19.36 17.08
N ASP A 397 -23.00 -18.69 17.53
CA ASP A 397 -23.31 -18.47 18.94
C ASP A 397 -24.77 -18.83 19.27
N GLY A 398 -24.97 -19.75 20.20
CA GLY A 398 -26.30 -20.17 20.66
C GLY A 398 -27.13 -21.02 19.68
N ASP A 399 -26.58 -21.39 18.51
CA ASP A 399 -27.21 -22.30 17.55
C ASP A 399 -26.58 -23.71 17.55
N SER A 400 -27.02 -24.58 16.64
CA SER A 400 -26.46 -25.94 16.50
C SER A 400 -25.00 -25.97 16.01
N GLY A 401 -24.48 -24.87 15.48
CA GLY A 401 -23.10 -24.70 15.03
C GLY A 401 -22.17 -24.11 16.10
N SER A 402 -22.68 -23.79 17.29
CA SER A 402 -21.92 -23.15 18.37
C SER A 402 -20.56 -23.79 18.61
N GLY A 403 -19.51 -22.97 18.73
CA GLY A 403 -18.12 -23.43 18.85
C GLY A 403 -17.36 -23.51 17.53
N SER A 404 -18.00 -23.19 16.40
CA SER A 404 -17.39 -23.14 15.07
C SER A 404 -17.38 -21.73 14.48
N VAL A 405 -16.57 -21.56 13.43
CA VAL A 405 -16.39 -20.29 12.71
C VAL A 405 -16.42 -20.58 11.21
N ASP A 406 -17.34 -19.93 10.52
CA ASP A 406 -17.41 -19.94 9.06
C ASP A 406 -16.55 -18.81 8.49
N TYR A 407 -15.83 -19.12 7.42
CA TYR A 407 -15.01 -18.15 6.67
C TYR A 407 -15.80 -17.73 5.45
N THR A 408 -16.23 -16.47 5.41
CA THR A 408 -17.09 -15.96 4.35
C THR A 408 -16.31 -15.70 3.07
N VAL A 409 -17.00 -15.42 1.97
CA VAL A 409 -16.35 -14.98 0.72
C VAL A 409 -15.44 -13.76 0.95
N GLU A 410 -15.83 -12.86 1.85
CA GLU A 410 -15.06 -11.65 2.18
C GLU A 410 -13.69 -12.00 2.78
N TYR A 411 -13.58 -13.07 3.59
CA TYR A 411 -12.28 -13.56 4.07
C TYR A 411 -11.38 -14.02 2.92
N TYR A 412 -11.95 -14.77 1.98
CA TYR A 412 -11.18 -15.31 0.86
C TYR A 412 -10.78 -14.23 -0.14
N ASP A 413 -11.65 -13.27 -0.43
CA ASP A 413 -11.35 -12.15 -1.33
C ASP A 413 -10.37 -11.17 -0.67
N MET A 414 -10.54 -10.84 0.61
CA MET A 414 -9.53 -10.08 1.35
C MET A 414 -8.18 -10.81 1.39
N GLY A 415 -8.20 -12.15 1.42
CA GLY A 415 -7.02 -12.98 1.31
C GLY A 415 -6.34 -12.95 -0.07
N GLN A 416 -7.08 -12.66 -1.15
CA GLN A 416 -6.47 -12.44 -2.48
C GLN A 416 -5.56 -11.20 -2.47
N LEU A 417 -5.81 -10.24 -1.58
CA LEU A 417 -4.90 -9.12 -1.35
C LEU A 417 -3.85 -9.44 -0.28
N THR A 418 -4.31 -9.65 0.96
CA THR A 418 -3.45 -9.63 2.16
C THR A 418 -2.45 -10.80 2.25
N LYS A 419 -2.76 -11.94 1.63
CA LYS A 419 -1.86 -13.10 1.66
C LYS A 419 -0.65 -12.90 0.75
N PHE A 420 -0.80 -12.12 -0.31
CA PHE A 420 0.17 -12.02 -1.41
C PHE A 420 0.79 -10.63 -1.56
N VAL A 421 0.18 -9.60 -0.99
CA VAL A 421 0.68 -8.21 -0.98
C VAL A 421 1.01 -7.83 0.46
N ARG A 422 2.29 -7.61 0.74
CA ARG A 422 2.79 -7.31 2.09
C ARG A 422 2.86 -5.80 2.35
N PRO A 423 2.72 -5.34 3.60
CA PRO A 423 3.05 -3.96 3.96
C PRO A 423 4.42 -3.54 3.38
N GLY A 424 4.48 -2.37 2.76
CA GLY A 424 5.65 -1.90 2.02
C GLY A 424 5.70 -2.30 0.55
N ALA A 425 4.77 -3.13 0.06
CA ALA A 425 4.66 -3.41 -1.37
C ALA A 425 4.35 -2.14 -2.17
N GLN A 426 4.92 -1.99 -3.35
CA GLN A 426 4.60 -0.89 -4.24
C GLN A 426 3.60 -1.35 -5.29
N ARG A 427 2.54 -0.57 -5.50
CA ARG A 427 1.66 -0.78 -6.65
C ARG A 427 2.48 -0.54 -7.92
N ILE A 428 2.38 -1.45 -8.88
CA ILE A 428 3.07 -1.36 -10.17
C ILE A 428 2.05 -1.25 -11.31
N ALA A 429 2.49 -0.82 -12.49
CA ALA A 429 1.59 -0.65 -13.62
C ALA A 429 1.03 -1.98 -14.09
N SER A 430 -0.28 -1.99 -14.34
CA SER A 430 -0.98 -3.04 -15.07
C SER A 430 -2.08 -2.47 -15.97
N THR A 431 -2.25 -3.04 -17.17
CA THR A 431 -3.27 -2.59 -18.12
C THR A 431 -4.67 -2.68 -17.51
N ALA A 432 -5.37 -1.54 -17.46
CA ALA A 432 -6.76 -1.47 -17.00
C ALA A 432 -7.67 -2.27 -17.95
N SER A 433 -8.61 -3.01 -17.40
CA SER A 433 -9.55 -3.81 -18.18
C SER A 433 -10.87 -3.94 -17.42
N THR A 434 -11.99 -3.73 -18.10
CA THR A 434 -13.34 -3.93 -17.53
C THR A 434 -13.81 -5.38 -17.67
N THR A 435 -13.18 -6.17 -18.55
CA THR A 435 -13.54 -7.58 -18.76
C THR A 435 -12.92 -8.48 -17.71
N VAL A 436 -11.67 -8.19 -17.36
CA VAL A 436 -10.92 -8.78 -16.25
C VAL A 436 -10.27 -7.62 -15.50
N PRO A 437 -10.97 -7.01 -14.52
CA PRO A 437 -10.39 -6.02 -13.62
C PRO A 437 -9.16 -6.60 -12.93
N ASN A 438 -8.13 -5.77 -12.75
CA ASN A 438 -6.86 -6.22 -12.16
C ASN A 438 -6.03 -5.10 -11.53
N VAL A 439 -5.13 -5.47 -10.62
CA VAL A 439 -4.11 -4.60 -10.05
C VAL A 439 -2.84 -5.41 -9.74
N ALA A 440 -1.67 -4.83 -9.96
CA ALA A 440 -0.38 -5.50 -9.76
C ALA A 440 0.47 -4.82 -8.68
N TRP A 441 1.25 -5.63 -7.97
CA TRP A 441 2.09 -5.21 -6.86
C TRP A 441 3.48 -5.83 -6.94
N ARG A 442 4.48 -5.11 -6.44
CA ARG A 442 5.83 -5.58 -6.17
C ARG A 442 6.10 -5.52 -4.67
N ASN A 443 6.23 -6.68 -4.03
CA ASN A 443 6.57 -6.78 -2.61
C ASN A 443 8.00 -6.27 -2.31
N PRO A 444 8.32 -5.95 -1.04
CA PRO A 444 9.66 -5.56 -0.64
C PRO A 444 10.74 -6.59 -0.96
N ASP A 445 10.40 -7.88 -0.95
CA ASP A 445 11.29 -8.98 -1.33
C ASP A 445 11.49 -9.14 -2.85
N GLY A 446 10.80 -8.31 -3.65
CA GLY A 446 10.85 -8.31 -5.11
C GLY A 446 9.85 -9.24 -5.79
N SER A 447 9.14 -10.10 -5.05
CA SER A 447 8.06 -10.93 -5.59
C SER A 447 6.90 -10.09 -6.10
N LYS A 448 6.14 -10.62 -7.05
CA LYS A 448 5.00 -9.95 -7.67
C LYS A 448 3.70 -10.64 -7.32
N ALA A 449 2.65 -9.85 -7.23
CA ALA A 449 1.28 -10.31 -7.13
C ALA A 449 0.42 -9.53 -8.13
N LEU A 450 -0.22 -10.23 -9.07
CA LEU A 450 -1.26 -9.69 -9.94
C LEU A 450 -2.61 -10.23 -9.46
N ILE A 451 -3.43 -9.35 -8.91
CA ILE A 451 -4.81 -9.65 -8.53
C ILE A 451 -5.69 -9.40 -9.74
N ALA A 452 -6.57 -10.33 -10.07
CA ALA A 452 -7.48 -10.26 -11.20
C ALA A 452 -8.83 -10.91 -10.87
N TYR A 453 -9.91 -10.45 -11.50
CA TYR A 453 -11.25 -10.97 -11.28
C TYR A 453 -11.97 -11.28 -12.60
N ASN A 454 -12.57 -12.47 -12.70
CA ASN A 454 -13.49 -12.84 -13.78
C ASN A 454 -14.88 -13.05 -13.20
N GLY A 455 -15.73 -12.02 -13.27
CA GLY A 455 -17.13 -12.09 -12.85
C GLY A 455 -18.07 -12.76 -13.86
N SER A 456 -17.61 -13.08 -15.08
CA SER A 456 -18.45 -13.78 -16.05
C SER A 456 -18.62 -15.25 -15.69
N SER A 457 -19.70 -15.89 -16.14
CA SER A 457 -19.92 -17.33 -15.93
C SER A 457 -18.99 -18.22 -16.76
N ALA A 458 -18.45 -17.69 -17.86
CA ALA A 458 -17.53 -18.40 -18.74
C ALA A 458 -16.07 -18.22 -18.30
N ALA A 459 -15.25 -19.25 -18.54
CA ALA A 459 -13.81 -19.10 -18.41
C ALA A 459 -13.26 -18.09 -19.43
N ARG A 460 -12.21 -17.36 -19.04
CA ARG A 460 -11.52 -16.37 -19.87
C ARG A 460 -10.05 -16.75 -19.99
N SER A 461 -9.54 -16.77 -21.22
CA SER A 461 -8.09 -16.85 -21.44
C SER A 461 -7.48 -15.50 -21.09
N VAL A 462 -6.59 -15.47 -20.09
CA VAL A 462 -5.85 -14.29 -19.65
C VAL A 462 -4.37 -14.52 -19.98
N THR A 463 -3.75 -13.55 -20.65
CA THR A 463 -2.31 -13.55 -20.91
C THR A 463 -1.68 -12.46 -20.06
N ILE A 464 -0.75 -12.84 -19.20
CA ILE A 464 0.04 -11.92 -18.38
C ILE A 464 1.31 -11.62 -19.16
N ASP A 465 1.45 -10.41 -19.68
CA ASP A 465 2.67 -9.94 -20.33
C ASP A 465 3.55 -9.23 -19.30
N TRP A 466 4.79 -9.68 -19.12
CA TRP A 466 5.74 -9.09 -18.19
C TRP A 466 7.07 -8.89 -18.91
N GLY A 467 7.19 -7.73 -19.58
CA GLY A 467 8.34 -7.40 -20.42
C GLY A 467 8.30 -8.17 -21.74
N ALA A 468 9.39 -8.88 -22.08
CA ALA A 468 9.50 -9.75 -23.25
C ALA A 468 9.10 -11.20 -22.93
N GLN A 469 8.35 -11.42 -21.87
CA GLN A 469 7.83 -12.72 -21.48
C GLN A 469 6.32 -12.64 -21.30
N HIS A 470 5.64 -13.77 -21.51
CA HIS A 470 4.22 -13.89 -21.24
C HIS A 470 3.87 -15.26 -20.65
N ALA A 471 2.75 -15.33 -19.95
CA ALA A 471 2.17 -16.58 -19.46
C ALA A 471 0.65 -16.53 -19.64
N THR A 472 0.07 -17.58 -20.22
CA THR A 472 -1.39 -17.65 -20.45
C THR A 472 -2.04 -18.61 -19.47
N TYR A 473 -3.19 -18.19 -18.92
CA TYR A 473 -3.97 -18.95 -17.96
C TYR A 473 -5.46 -18.91 -18.34
N SER A 474 -6.14 -20.06 -18.28
CA SER A 474 -7.60 -20.12 -18.43
C SER A 474 -8.26 -19.83 -17.09
N LEU A 475 -8.57 -18.56 -16.83
CA LEU A 475 -9.19 -18.08 -15.60
C LEU A 475 -10.68 -18.50 -15.56
N PRO A 476 -11.10 -19.37 -14.62
CA PRO A 476 -12.49 -19.82 -14.55
C PRO A 476 -13.48 -18.68 -14.33
N GLY A 477 -14.75 -18.92 -14.65
CA GLY A 477 -15.83 -17.97 -14.34
C GLY A 477 -16.03 -17.79 -12.84
N LYS A 478 -16.65 -16.66 -12.44
CA LYS A 478 -16.94 -16.30 -11.04
C LYS A 478 -15.75 -16.50 -10.10
N THR A 479 -14.58 -16.00 -10.50
CA THR A 479 -13.31 -16.31 -9.82
C THR A 479 -12.48 -15.06 -9.58
N SER A 480 -12.15 -14.84 -8.31
CA SER A 480 -11.05 -13.97 -7.86
C SER A 480 -9.75 -14.76 -7.94
N ALA A 481 -8.69 -14.15 -8.47
CA ALA A 481 -7.40 -14.80 -8.64
C ALA A 481 -6.25 -13.88 -8.25
N THR A 482 -5.22 -14.48 -7.65
CA THR A 482 -3.91 -13.84 -7.51
C THR A 482 -2.86 -14.69 -8.19
N PHE A 483 -2.15 -14.10 -9.13
CA PHE A 483 -0.99 -14.68 -9.79
C PHE A 483 0.27 -14.19 -9.10
N THR A 484 1.11 -15.13 -8.68
CA THR A 484 2.35 -14.83 -7.94
C THR A 484 3.55 -15.37 -8.69
N TRP A 485 4.61 -14.57 -8.78
CA TRP A 485 5.88 -14.98 -9.36
C TRP A 485 7.03 -14.18 -8.74
N SER A 486 8.26 -14.58 -9.04
CA SER A 486 9.49 -13.90 -8.62
C SER A 486 10.40 -13.68 -9.82
N GLY A 487 11.37 -12.78 -9.65
CA GLY A 487 12.30 -12.39 -10.70
C GLY A 487 12.24 -10.89 -10.99
N THR A 488 13.00 -10.49 -12.00
CA THR A 488 13.06 -9.11 -12.51
C THR A 488 12.60 -9.11 -13.95
N GLN A 489 11.79 -8.12 -14.31
CA GLN A 489 11.22 -8.02 -15.65
C GLN A 489 12.33 -8.03 -16.69
N SER A 490 12.27 -8.97 -17.62
CA SER A 490 13.21 -9.04 -18.74
C SER A 490 12.61 -8.36 -19.98
N GLY A 491 13.40 -7.64 -20.77
CA GLY A 491 13.01 -7.22 -22.12
C GLY A 491 11.85 -6.21 -22.26
N GLY A 492 11.77 -5.19 -21.40
CA GLY A 492 11.23 -3.91 -21.87
C GLY A 492 12.13 -3.44 -23.02
N GLY A 493 11.68 -3.58 -24.27
CA GLY A 493 12.55 -3.50 -25.45
C GLY A 493 13.51 -2.32 -25.39
N ALA A 494 14.78 -2.55 -25.76
CA ALA A 494 15.80 -1.51 -25.77
C ALA A 494 15.26 -0.32 -26.58
N THR A 495 14.95 0.77 -25.89
CA THR A 495 14.35 1.95 -26.52
C THR A 495 15.48 2.91 -26.82
N GLY A 496 15.73 3.09 -28.12
CA GLY A 496 16.81 3.90 -28.65
C GLY A 496 16.29 5.22 -29.19
N GLY A 497 17.02 6.31 -28.95
CA GLY A 497 16.64 7.63 -29.41
C GLY A 497 17.45 8.75 -28.77
N ALA A 498 17.08 9.99 -29.06
CA ALA A 498 17.66 11.15 -28.40
C ALA A 498 16.98 11.39 -27.05
N LEU A 499 17.74 11.50 -25.98
CA LEU A 499 17.23 11.99 -24.69
C LEU A 499 17.20 13.52 -24.74
N VAL A 500 16.03 14.09 -25.00
CA VAL A 500 15.80 15.54 -25.12
C VAL A 500 15.34 16.10 -23.78
N GLY A 501 16.12 17.00 -23.20
CA GLY A 501 15.84 17.61 -21.90
C GLY A 501 15.67 19.12 -21.96
N LEU A 502 16.29 19.80 -21.00
CA LEU A 502 16.15 21.24 -20.77
C LEU A 502 16.31 22.07 -22.06
N ALA A 503 15.37 23.00 -22.28
CA ALA A 503 15.34 23.88 -23.45
C ALA A 503 15.34 23.15 -24.81
N GLY A 504 14.86 21.90 -24.85
CA GLY A 504 14.78 21.11 -26.08
C GLY A 504 16.13 20.60 -26.59
N LYS A 505 17.16 20.61 -25.73
CA LYS A 505 18.52 20.16 -26.06
C LYS A 505 18.73 18.70 -25.68
N CYS A 506 19.71 18.07 -26.31
CA CYS A 506 19.97 16.65 -26.20
C CYS A 506 21.04 16.34 -25.16
N LEU A 507 20.91 15.18 -24.50
CA LEU A 507 21.97 14.56 -23.72
C LEU A 507 23.09 14.11 -24.69
N ASP A 508 24.29 14.62 -24.48
CA ASP A 508 25.38 14.58 -25.46
C ASP A 508 26.66 14.05 -24.84
N VAL A 509 27.37 13.18 -25.55
CA VAL A 509 28.75 12.81 -25.22
C VAL A 509 29.70 13.85 -25.83
N ALA A 510 30.40 14.58 -24.96
CA ALA A 510 31.23 15.71 -25.36
C ALA A 510 32.25 15.35 -26.44
N GLY A 511 32.18 16.06 -27.57
CA GLY A 511 33.08 15.86 -28.72
C GLY A 511 32.93 14.50 -29.42
N ALA A 512 31.84 13.77 -29.17
CA ALA A 512 31.65 12.40 -29.63
C ALA A 512 32.80 11.44 -29.26
N SER A 513 33.52 11.75 -28.18
CA SER A 513 34.65 10.95 -27.70
C SER A 513 34.14 9.69 -27.00
N SER A 514 34.57 8.53 -27.47
CA SER A 514 34.35 7.25 -26.81
C SER A 514 35.44 6.90 -25.79
N ALA A 515 36.22 7.87 -25.28
CA ALA A 515 37.17 7.61 -24.20
C ALA A 515 36.45 7.51 -22.84
N ASP A 516 36.93 6.65 -21.96
CA ASP A 516 36.42 6.57 -20.59
C ASP A 516 36.62 7.90 -19.84
N GLY A 517 35.61 8.30 -19.09
CA GLY A 517 35.58 9.58 -18.39
C GLY A 517 35.16 10.77 -19.26
N THR A 518 34.79 10.53 -20.53
CA THR A 518 34.27 11.59 -21.40
C THR A 518 33.03 12.22 -20.75
N ALA A 519 32.98 13.54 -20.75
CA ALA A 519 31.89 14.30 -20.18
C ALA A 519 30.56 14.05 -20.91
N VAL A 520 29.50 13.75 -20.16
CA VAL A 520 28.11 13.84 -20.63
C VAL A 520 27.53 15.22 -20.33
N GLN A 521 26.97 15.89 -21.33
CA GLN A 521 26.59 17.30 -21.28
C GLN A 521 25.25 17.54 -21.95
N LEU A 522 24.72 18.75 -21.80
CA LEU A 522 23.62 19.26 -22.59
C LEU A 522 24.17 19.94 -23.85
N TYR A 523 23.64 19.62 -25.02
CA TYR A 523 24.06 20.25 -26.29
C TYR A 523 22.89 20.33 -27.27
N ASP A 524 22.95 21.28 -28.21
CA ASP A 524 21.97 21.35 -29.30
C ASP A 524 21.83 20.01 -30.02
N CYS A 525 20.58 19.59 -30.26
CA CYS A 525 20.30 18.33 -30.94
C CYS A 525 20.81 18.39 -32.37
N ASN A 526 21.72 17.47 -32.71
CA ASN A 526 22.42 17.41 -33.99
C ASN A 526 22.36 16.02 -34.66
N ALA A 527 21.59 15.10 -34.07
CA ALA A 527 21.37 13.73 -34.55
C ALA A 527 22.64 12.88 -34.69
N SER A 528 23.78 13.32 -34.15
CA SER A 528 25.00 12.53 -34.14
C SER A 528 24.87 11.31 -33.22
N ALA A 529 25.73 10.30 -33.44
CA ALA A 529 25.78 9.11 -32.59
C ALA A 529 26.09 9.42 -31.12
N ALA A 530 26.68 10.59 -30.82
CA ALA A 530 26.95 11.06 -29.46
C ALA A 530 25.68 11.43 -28.68
N GLN A 531 24.54 11.56 -29.36
CA GLN A 531 23.24 11.89 -28.79
C GLN A 531 22.23 10.74 -28.93
N GLN A 532 22.64 9.63 -29.54
CA GLN A 532 21.81 8.43 -29.67
C GLN A 532 22.04 7.54 -28.46
N TRP A 533 21.07 7.53 -27.56
CA TRP A 533 21.09 6.74 -26.35
C TRP A 533 20.17 5.54 -26.50
N THR A 534 20.57 4.41 -25.94
CA THR A 534 19.73 3.22 -25.84
C THR A 534 19.52 2.90 -24.37
N VAL A 535 18.26 2.97 -23.91
CA VAL A 535 17.88 2.47 -22.60
C VAL A 535 17.73 0.97 -22.71
N GLN A 536 18.60 0.24 -22.04
CA GLN A 536 18.65 -1.22 -22.10
C GLN A 536 17.79 -1.85 -21.00
N PRO A 537 17.24 -3.05 -21.25
CA PRO A 537 16.48 -3.78 -20.22
C PRO A 537 17.32 -4.13 -18.98
N ASP A 538 18.66 -4.17 -19.10
CA ASP A 538 19.59 -4.46 -18.00
C ASP A 538 19.88 -3.24 -17.10
N GLY A 539 19.08 -2.18 -17.22
CA GLY A 539 19.23 -0.94 -16.48
C GLY A 539 20.34 -0.02 -17.00
N SER A 540 21.13 -0.42 -18.00
CA SER A 540 22.14 0.47 -18.57
C SER A 540 21.56 1.46 -19.58
N VAL A 541 22.09 2.67 -19.61
CA VAL A 541 21.79 3.66 -20.66
C VAL A 541 23.06 3.84 -21.47
N ARG A 542 23.02 3.55 -22.78
CA ARG A 542 24.23 3.38 -23.60
C ARG A 542 24.31 4.36 -24.76
N ALA A 543 25.50 4.90 -25.01
CA ALA A 543 25.84 5.66 -26.23
C ALA A 543 27.26 5.31 -26.65
N LEU A 544 27.54 5.36 -27.96
CA LEU A 544 28.88 5.06 -28.52
C LEU A 544 29.50 3.73 -28.03
N GLY A 545 28.66 2.73 -27.73
CA GLY A 545 29.10 1.42 -27.24
C GLY A 545 29.49 1.37 -25.75
N LYS A 546 29.28 2.46 -25.00
CA LYS A 546 29.62 2.61 -23.58
C LYS A 546 28.41 2.99 -22.74
N CYS A 547 28.56 3.00 -21.43
CA CYS A 547 27.49 3.22 -20.46
C CYS A 547 27.52 4.64 -19.87
N LEU A 548 26.32 5.17 -19.61
CA LEU A 548 26.09 6.35 -18.78
C LEU A 548 26.47 6.00 -17.33
N ASP A 549 27.44 6.72 -16.79
CA ASP A 549 28.14 6.33 -15.56
C ASP A 549 28.22 7.52 -14.60
N VAL A 550 27.92 7.29 -13.32
CA VAL A 550 28.18 8.27 -12.26
C VAL A 550 29.64 8.16 -11.83
N THR A 551 30.41 9.24 -11.99
CA THR A 551 31.86 9.23 -11.72
C THR A 551 32.17 8.68 -10.33
N SER A 552 33.03 7.66 -10.29
CA SER A 552 33.47 6.95 -9.08
C SER A 552 32.34 6.29 -8.27
N GLY A 553 31.16 6.09 -8.86
CA GLY A 553 30.00 5.48 -8.19
C GLY A 553 29.47 6.31 -7.01
N SER A 554 29.71 7.61 -7.01
CA SER A 554 29.24 8.50 -5.93
C SER A 554 27.72 8.55 -5.87
N THR A 555 27.18 8.65 -4.66
CA THR A 555 25.73 8.84 -4.41
C THR A 555 25.39 10.26 -3.94
N ALA A 556 26.37 11.17 -3.90
CA ALA A 556 26.19 12.55 -3.43
C ALA A 556 25.52 13.45 -4.50
N ASP A 557 24.79 14.47 -4.06
CA ASP A 557 24.24 15.49 -4.96
C ASP A 557 25.40 16.23 -5.64
N GLY A 558 25.26 16.46 -6.95
CA GLY A 558 26.25 17.15 -7.76
C GLY A 558 27.35 16.25 -8.34
N ALA A 559 27.35 14.94 -8.04
CA ALA A 559 28.25 13.99 -8.65
C ALA A 559 28.07 13.97 -10.18
N LYS A 560 29.17 14.11 -10.93
CA LYS A 560 29.11 14.24 -12.38
C LYS A 560 28.85 12.92 -13.08
N VAL A 561 28.25 13.03 -14.25
CA VAL A 561 27.99 11.90 -15.14
C VAL A 561 28.98 11.92 -16.30
N GLN A 562 29.43 10.73 -16.68
CA GLN A 562 30.44 10.48 -17.69
C GLN A 562 30.05 9.29 -18.57
N LEU A 563 30.75 9.14 -19.69
CA LEU A 563 30.73 7.92 -20.49
C LEU A 563 31.87 7.01 -20.01
N TYR A 564 31.56 5.74 -19.76
CA TYR A 564 32.54 4.77 -19.26
C TYR A 564 32.27 3.37 -19.79
N ASP A 565 33.30 2.52 -19.84
CA ASP A 565 33.13 1.11 -20.17
C ASP A 565 32.07 0.45 -19.29
N CYS A 566 31.17 -0.29 -19.94
CA CYS A 566 30.09 -0.98 -19.24
C CYS A 566 30.67 -2.05 -18.32
N ASN A 567 30.53 -1.85 -17.02
CA ASN A 567 31.11 -2.69 -15.97
C ASN A 567 30.05 -3.27 -15.00
N GLY A 568 28.76 -2.95 -15.23
CA GLY A 568 27.63 -3.53 -14.49
C GLY A 568 27.49 -3.05 -13.04
N THR A 569 28.28 -2.06 -12.61
CA THR A 569 28.18 -1.50 -11.26
C THR A 569 26.94 -0.62 -11.10
N GLY A 570 26.53 -0.36 -9.85
CA GLY A 570 25.40 0.54 -9.56
C GLY A 570 25.54 1.95 -10.13
N ALA A 571 26.76 2.40 -10.43
CA ALA A 571 27.03 3.68 -11.11
C ALA A 571 26.41 3.75 -12.52
N GLN A 572 26.10 2.60 -13.12
CA GLN A 572 25.62 2.46 -14.50
C GLN A 572 24.19 1.90 -14.58
N GLN A 573 23.51 1.79 -13.45
CA GLN A 573 22.17 1.23 -13.33
C GLN A 573 21.15 2.35 -13.18
N TRP A 574 20.26 2.47 -14.17
CA TRP A 574 19.31 3.54 -14.33
C TRP A 574 17.91 3.00 -14.63
N SER A 575 16.88 3.69 -14.16
CA SER A 575 15.50 3.52 -14.63
C SER A 575 15.07 4.74 -15.43
N TYR A 576 14.43 4.51 -16.58
CA TYR A 576 13.77 5.56 -17.35
C TYR A 576 12.25 5.41 -17.23
N ASN A 577 11.56 6.49 -16.83
CA ASN A 577 10.11 6.55 -16.79
C ASN A 577 9.59 7.41 -17.95
N ALA A 578 8.96 6.78 -18.95
CA ALA A 578 8.45 7.47 -20.13
C ALA A 578 7.29 8.45 -19.84
N SER A 579 6.54 8.26 -18.74
CA SER A 579 5.43 9.13 -18.35
C SER A 579 5.89 10.37 -17.60
N THR A 580 6.87 10.23 -16.70
CA THR A 580 7.40 11.35 -15.90
C THR A 580 8.61 12.02 -16.52
N HIS A 581 9.20 11.38 -17.55
CA HIS A 581 10.46 11.74 -18.19
C HIS A 581 11.66 11.74 -17.23
N ASP A 582 11.59 10.98 -16.13
CA ASP A 582 12.71 10.87 -15.20
C ASP A 582 13.68 9.78 -15.65
N VAL A 583 14.98 10.07 -15.56
CA VAL A 583 16.07 9.09 -15.66
C VAL A 583 16.75 9.06 -14.30
N VAL A 584 16.59 7.95 -13.56
CA VAL A 584 17.00 7.85 -12.15
C VAL A 584 18.09 6.81 -12.01
N ASN A 585 19.23 7.16 -11.40
CA ASN A 585 20.24 6.19 -11.02
C ASN A 585 19.72 5.37 -9.83
N LEU A 586 19.65 4.06 -9.98
CA LEU A 586 19.05 3.14 -9.02
C LEU A 586 19.88 2.99 -7.73
N ALA A 587 21.20 3.09 -7.83
CA ALA A 587 22.09 2.95 -6.67
C ALA A 587 22.09 4.20 -5.78
N ALA A 588 22.01 5.38 -6.39
CA ALA A 588 21.96 6.65 -5.68
C ALA A 588 20.53 7.10 -5.32
N ASN A 589 19.51 6.53 -5.96
CA ASN A 589 18.12 6.98 -5.93
C ASN A 589 17.99 8.48 -6.27
N LYS A 590 18.64 8.90 -7.37
CA LYS A 590 18.78 10.31 -7.78
C LYS A 590 18.60 10.50 -9.28
N CYS A 591 18.06 11.65 -9.67
CA CYS A 591 17.71 11.98 -11.05
C CYS A 591 18.93 12.49 -11.82
N LEU A 592 18.99 12.15 -13.12
CA LEU A 592 19.90 12.76 -14.09
C LEU A 592 19.52 14.23 -14.28
N ASP A 593 20.46 15.12 -13.98
CA ASP A 593 20.25 16.55 -13.79
C ASP A 593 21.22 17.37 -14.64
N VAL A 594 20.76 18.47 -15.24
CA VAL A 594 21.65 19.46 -15.85
C VAL A 594 22.11 20.45 -14.78
N THR A 595 23.43 20.49 -14.57
CA THR A 595 24.08 21.31 -13.53
C THR A 595 23.63 22.77 -13.60
N GLY A 596 23.07 23.26 -12.48
CA GLY A 596 22.67 24.66 -12.32
C GLY A 596 21.50 25.09 -13.18
N ASN A 597 20.70 24.15 -13.71
CA ASN A 597 19.59 24.42 -14.64
C ASN A 597 20.03 25.30 -15.83
N SER A 598 21.28 25.13 -16.27
CA SER A 598 21.87 25.93 -17.34
C SER A 598 21.49 25.34 -18.70
N SER A 599 20.91 26.16 -19.57
CA SER A 599 20.57 25.79 -20.94
C SER A 599 21.73 26.01 -21.93
N ALA A 600 22.92 26.38 -21.45
CA ALA A 600 24.08 26.57 -22.30
C ALA A 600 24.63 25.24 -22.84
N ASN A 601 25.10 25.24 -24.09
CA ASN A 601 25.82 24.10 -24.65
C ASN A 601 27.08 23.82 -23.83
N GLY A 602 27.29 22.55 -23.49
CA GLY A 602 28.39 22.12 -22.63
C GLY A 602 28.08 22.12 -21.13
N ALA A 603 26.86 22.49 -20.72
CA ALA A 603 26.43 22.33 -19.33
C ALA A 603 26.52 20.84 -18.93
N ARG A 604 27.23 20.54 -17.84
CA ARG A 604 27.51 19.16 -17.43
C ARG A 604 26.27 18.48 -16.86
N ALA A 605 26.06 17.21 -17.21
CA ALA A 605 25.13 16.35 -16.50
C ALA A 605 25.72 15.91 -15.15
N GLN A 606 24.84 15.74 -14.17
CA GLN A 606 25.13 15.28 -12.82
C GLN A 606 23.96 14.44 -12.29
N ILE A 607 24.10 13.86 -11.11
CA ILE A 607 22.96 13.34 -10.35
C ILE A 607 22.56 14.33 -9.24
N TRP A 608 21.27 14.42 -8.97
CA TRP A 608 20.72 15.24 -7.88
C TRP A 608 19.45 14.61 -7.32
N THR A 609 19.12 14.90 -6.07
CA THR A 609 17.82 14.58 -5.47
C THR A 609 16.68 14.93 -6.44
N CYS A 610 15.77 14.00 -6.68
CA CYS A 610 14.68 14.21 -7.63
C CYS A 610 13.72 15.29 -7.12
N THR A 611 13.63 16.40 -7.84
CA THR A 611 12.80 17.57 -7.50
C THR A 611 11.60 17.76 -8.42
N GLY A 612 11.58 17.07 -9.58
CA GLY A 612 10.61 17.29 -10.64
C GLY A 612 10.87 18.53 -11.51
N ALA A 613 11.97 19.25 -11.28
CA ALA A 613 12.34 20.43 -12.06
C ALA A 613 12.66 20.09 -13.53
N ALA A 614 12.49 21.07 -14.42
CA ALA A 614 12.64 20.88 -15.87
C ALA A 614 14.03 20.39 -16.31
N ASN A 615 15.09 20.71 -15.55
CA ASN A 615 16.45 20.24 -15.84
C ASN A 615 16.71 18.77 -15.47
N GLN A 616 15.73 18.08 -14.90
CA GLN A 616 15.78 16.65 -14.56
C GLN A 616 14.89 15.80 -15.48
N LYS A 617 14.22 16.44 -16.45
CA LYS A 617 13.29 15.79 -17.37
C LYS A 617 13.97 15.51 -18.70
N TRP A 618 13.89 14.26 -19.14
CA TRP A 618 14.50 13.75 -20.37
C TRP A 618 13.47 12.94 -21.15
N GLN A 619 12.99 13.49 -22.25
CA GLN A 619 12.10 12.80 -23.16
C GLN A 619 12.93 12.01 -24.17
N LEU A 620 12.78 10.69 -24.17
CA LEU A 620 13.35 9.84 -25.21
C LEU A 620 12.53 9.99 -26.51
N ARG A 621 13.18 10.38 -27.60
CA ARG A 621 12.56 10.65 -28.91
C ARG A 621 13.16 9.82 -30.03
#